data_AF-A0A955GHW3-F1
#
_entry.id   AF-A0A955GHW3-F1
#
_cell.length_a   1.000
_cell.length_b   1.000
_cell.length_c   1.000
_cell.angle_alpha   90.00
_cell.angle_beta   90.00
_cell.angle_gamma   90.00
#
_symmetry.space_group_name_H-M   'P 1'
#
loop_
_entity.id
_entity.type
_entity.pdbx_description
1 polymer ?
#
loop_
_entity_poly.entity_id
_entity_poly.type
_entity_poly.pdbx_seq_one_letter_code
_entity_poly.pdbx_strand_id
1 'polypeptide(L)' 'MGKPKKRTSARKTGLRRSHIVLKLARAVNAKSPVKARTTTKQSGKNFS' A
#
# COMPACT_ATOMS: atom_id res chain seq x y z
N MET A 1 10.21 -6.89 22.27
CA MET A 1 10.53 -6.41 20.90
C MET A 1 11.75 -5.52 20.96
N GLY A 2 12.83 -5.89 20.26
CA GLY A 2 14.06 -5.09 20.26
C GLY A 2 13.87 -3.74 19.56
N LYS A 3 14.39 -2.67 20.15
CA LYS A 3 14.40 -1.35 19.50
C LYS A 3 15.31 -1.40 18.27
N PRO A 4 14.89 -0.86 17.10
CA PRO A 4 15.73 -0.87 15.91
C PRO A 4 16.98 -0.01 16.11
N LYS A 5 18.14 -0.52 15.70
CA LYS A 5 19.43 0.19 15.79
C LYS A 5 19.46 1.47 14.93
N LYS A 6 18.74 1.48 13.81
CA LYS A 6 18.65 2.59 12.85
C LYS A 6 17.21 2.77 12.36
N ARG A 7 16.86 4.00 11.99
CA ARG A 7 15.56 4.31 11.39
C ARG A 7 15.49 3.76 9.98
N THR A 8 14.34 3.18 9.60
CA THR A 8 14.07 2.78 8.23
C THR A 8 13.93 4.00 7.31
N SER A 9 14.50 3.94 6.12
CA SER A 9 14.36 5.04 5.15
C SER A 9 12.90 5.25 4.73
N ALA A 10 12.57 6.47 4.31
CA ALA A 10 11.24 6.81 3.83
C ALA A 10 10.80 5.90 2.67
N ARG A 11 11.72 5.62 1.72
CA ARG A 11 11.50 4.70 0.60
C ARG A 11 11.15 3.28 1.06
N LYS A 12 11.93 2.68 1.96
CA LYS A 12 11.65 1.33 2.48
C LYS A 12 10.30 1.27 3.21
N THR A 13 9.98 2.32 3.93
CA THR A 13 8.71 2.43 4.67
C THR A 13 7.51 2.51 3.70
N GLY A 14 7.62 3.32 2.64
CA GLY A 14 6.58 3.42 1.60
C GLY A 14 6.37 2.11 0.85
N LEU A 15 7.46 1.42 0.47
CA LEU A 15 7.38 0.11 -0.19
C LEU A 15 6.67 -0.93 0.69
N ARG A 16 6.99 -0.98 2.00
CA ARG A 16 6.30 -1.89 2.93
C ARG A 16 4.81 -1.56 3.06
N ARG A 17 4.41 -0.29 2.98
CA ARG A 17 3.00 0.13 3.11
C ARG A 17 2.21 0.07 1.79
N SER A 18 2.88 -0.15 0.66
CA SER A 18 2.23 -0.15 -0.67
C SER A 18 1.07 -1.16 -0.76
N HIS A 19 1.21 -2.36 -0.19
CA HIS A 19 0.14 -3.37 -0.19
C HIS A 19 -1.10 -2.96 0.62
N ILE A 20 -0.92 -2.19 1.71
CA ILE A 20 -2.03 -1.67 2.53
C ILE A 20 -2.86 -0.68 1.73
N VAL A 21 -2.17 0.26 1.06
CA VAL A 21 -2.82 1.28 0.22
C VAL A 21 -3.62 0.62 -0.91
N LEU A 22 -3.08 -0.46 -1.50
CA LEU A 22 -3.77 -1.21 -2.55
C LEU A 22 -4.98 -2.00 -2.05
N LYS A 23 -4.85 -2.70 -0.92
CA LYS A 23 -5.99 -3.41 -0.30
C LYS A 23 -7.10 -2.43 0.06
N LEU A 24 -6.75 -1.28 0.64
CA LEU A 24 -7.71 -0.23 0.97
C LEU A 24 -8.39 0.32 -0.28
N ALA A 25 -7.63 0.63 -1.34
CA ALA A 25 -8.20 1.14 -2.58
C ALA A 25 -9.19 0.15 -3.22
N ARG A 26 -8.90 -1.16 -3.20
CA ARG A 26 -9.84 -2.18 -3.68
C ARG A 26 -11.12 -2.26 -2.83
N ALA A 27 -10.97 -2.26 -1.51
CA ALA A 27 -12.12 -2.30 -0.60
C ALA A 27 -13.03 -1.07 -0.75
N VAL A 28 -12.43 0.13 -0.86
CA VAL A 28 -13.17 1.38 -1.11
C VAL A 28 -13.86 1.34 -2.47
N ASN A 29 -13.17 0.91 -3.53
CA ASN A 29 -13.76 0.82 -4.87
C ASN A 29 -14.91 -0.20 -4.99
N ALA A 30 -14.98 -1.19 -4.09
CA ALA A 30 -16.06 -2.17 -4.03
C ALA A 30 -17.27 -1.66 -3.23
N LYS A 31 -17.07 -0.80 -2.23
CA LYS A 31 -18.13 -0.35 -1.30
C LYS A 31 -18.64 1.06 -1.56
N SER A 32 -17.81 1.93 -2.13
CA SER A 32 -18.09 3.36 -2.27
C SER A 32 -18.32 3.75 -3.73
N PRO A 33 -19.23 4.71 -4.02
CA PRO A 33 -19.32 5.33 -5.33
C PRO A 33 -18.04 6.13 -5.68
N VAL A 34 -17.24 6.51 -4.69
CA VAL A 34 -15.98 7.25 -4.87
C VAL A 34 -14.85 6.30 -5.29
N LYS A 35 -14.21 6.59 -6.42
CA LYS A 35 -13.08 5.80 -6.94
C LYS A 35 -11.75 6.22 -6.32
N ALA A 36 -11.17 5.34 -5.51
CA ALA A 36 -9.81 5.47 -5.00
C ALA A 36 -8.80 5.09 -6.10
N ARG A 37 -7.93 6.04 -6.47
CA ARG A 37 -6.86 5.87 -7.46
C ARG A 37 -5.52 5.77 -6.75
N THR A 38 -4.77 4.68 -6.99
CA THR A 38 -3.38 4.58 -6.54
C THR A 38 -2.44 5.19 -7.58
N THR A 39 -1.34 5.81 -7.14
CA THR A 39 -0.40 6.59 -7.98
C THR A 39 0.33 5.77 -9.05
N THR A 40 0.27 4.44 -9.01
CA THR A 40 0.87 3.57 -10.00
C THR A 40 -0.12 2.50 -10.45
N LYS A 41 -0.21 2.27 -11.77
CA LYS A 41 -1.03 1.23 -12.41
C LYS A 41 -0.51 -0.14 -11.97
N GLN A 42 -1.22 -0.82 -11.05
CA GLN A 42 -0.82 -2.14 -10.54
C GLN A 42 -1.56 -3.30 -11.26
N SER A 43 -2.16 -3.05 -12.42
CA SER A 43 -2.77 -4.10 -13.26
C SER A 43 -1.67 -5.10 -13.65
N GLY A 44 -1.65 -6.27 -13.00
CA GLY A 44 -0.67 -7.35 -13.26
C GLY A 44 0.21 -7.75 -12.08
N LYS A 45 0.16 -7.07 -10.92
CA LYS A 45 0.86 -7.55 -9.73
C LYS A 45 -0.08 -8.42 -8.88
N ASN A 46 0.17 -9.72 -8.90
CA ASN A 46 -0.43 -10.65 -7.95
C ASN A 46 0.16 -10.36 -6.57
N PHE A 47 -0.70 -9.89 -5.67
CA PHE A 47 -0.38 -9.71 -4.27
C PHE A 47 -0.94 -10.91 -3.50
N SER A 48 -0.41 -12.10 -3.80
CA SER A 48 -0.63 -13.33 -3.03
C SER A 48 0.33 -13.37 -1.85
#